data_AF-A0AA42BAH7-F1
#
_entry.id   AF-A0AA42BAH7-F1
#
_cell.length_a   1.000
_cell.length_b   1.000
_cell.length_c   1.000
_cell.angle_alpha   90.00
_cell.angle_beta   90.00
_cell.angle_gamma   90.00
#
_symmetry.space_group_name_H-M   'P 1'
#
loop_
_entity.id
_entity.type
_entity.pdbx_description
1 polymer ?
#
loop_
_entity_poly.entity_id
_entity_poly.type
_entity_poly.pdbx_seq_one_letter_code
_entity_poly.pdbx_strand_id
1 'polypeptide(L)'
;MNKLVLLVIMSLVSISAFASPSWVHPALNASNSHWDKATGTLSITKSVSFGDDSIIDDFYWNIPSQVKTVLIKKNVTLNGHLRFTAEGVIAGEDWNTSIIEGTSTIGWAHGPNAKPEKATSCKSGPAGDDRVHDCEKWQYGAISVQPRASKKSIYTVKNLKILNARTYAITAINHTLDVDRVKIIHTRGDRDLRSNSDGFGGGINSRISNSYINTWDDSIKLYRDGMQVENVTIIHNGNGAPFQLGWSNKKPAKFTLKNVLVKRGTEKHRGGFNLALFSNTRGKVAPTIFISGLAADYTPDTKITHQGKNLSIPWVYIRSKSDSKVTLNIEPSSPFYLNLSAQHAGGGKLSVNGADSAQKGHYVNGSLEDVVGCGCTADSI
;
A
#
# COMPACT_ATOMS: atom_id res chain seq x y z
N MET A 1 55.32 -54.21 18.33
CA MET A 1 55.00 -53.74 16.96
C MET A 1 53.51 -53.44 16.89
N ASN A 2 53.12 -52.19 17.12
CA ASN A 2 51.71 -51.77 17.15
C ASN A 2 51.29 -51.30 15.75
N LYS A 3 50.35 -52.01 15.11
CA LYS A 3 49.73 -51.57 13.85
C LYS A 3 48.50 -50.73 14.18
N LEU A 4 48.63 -49.42 14.01
CA LEU A 4 47.53 -48.46 14.04
C LEU A 4 46.79 -48.54 12.69
N VAL A 5 45.53 -48.99 12.71
CA VAL A 5 44.66 -49.02 11.53
C VAL A 5 43.84 -47.73 11.52
N LEU A 6 44.17 -46.83 10.60
CA LEU A 6 43.45 -45.57 10.39
C LEU A 6 42.24 -45.83 9.47
N LEU A 7 41.05 -45.87 10.04
CA LEU A 7 39.79 -46.00 9.30
C LEU A 7 39.35 -44.60 8.80
N VAL A 8 39.65 -44.29 7.55
CA VAL A 8 39.18 -43.07 6.88
C VAL A 8 37.74 -43.30 6.40
N ILE A 9 36.77 -42.80 7.16
CA ILE A 9 35.36 -42.74 6.71
C ILE A 9 35.26 -41.58 5.70
N MET A 10 35.36 -41.91 4.42
CA MET A 10 35.00 -41.01 3.32
C MET A 10 33.48 -40.85 3.33
N SER A 11 32.98 -39.84 4.04
CA SER A 11 31.60 -39.38 3.92
C SER A 11 31.41 -38.79 2.52
N LEU A 12 30.89 -39.60 1.60
CA LEU A 12 30.34 -39.14 0.32
C LEU A 12 29.17 -38.20 0.62
N VAL A 13 29.47 -36.90 0.70
CA VAL A 13 28.45 -35.86 0.68
C VAL A 13 27.90 -35.81 -0.74
N SER A 14 26.80 -36.51 -0.97
CA SER A 14 26.05 -36.45 -2.22
C SER A 14 25.50 -35.03 -2.39
N ILE A 15 26.24 -34.17 -3.11
CA ILE A 15 25.75 -32.87 -3.54
C ILE A 15 24.68 -33.14 -4.60
N SER A 16 23.44 -33.29 -4.14
CA SER A 16 22.28 -33.39 -5.02
C SER A 16 22.10 -32.02 -5.66
N ALA A 17 22.49 -31.88 -6.93
CA ALA A 17 22.20 -30.69 -7.70
C ALA A 17 20.67 -30.59 -7.86
N PHE A 18 20.03 -29.78 -7.02
CA PHE A 18 18.61 -29.50 -7.13
C PHE A 18 18.38 -28.64 -8.38
N ALA A 19 17.88 -29.26 -9.45
CA ALA A 19 17.28 -28.51 -10.53
C ALA A 19 16.05 -27.78 -9.99
N SER A 20 16.05 -26.44 -10.06
CA SER A 20 14.87 -25.65 -9.70
C SER A 20 13.69 -26.12 -10.55
N PRO A 21 12.53 -26.42 -9.94
CA PRO A 21 11.34 -26.70 -10.72
C PRO A 21 11.01 -25.55 -11.68
N SER A 22 10.51 -25.87 -12.88
CA SER A 22 10.22 -24.87 -13.95
C SER A 22 9.17 -23.81 -13.57
N TRP A 23 8.45 -24.00 -12.47
CA TRP A 23 7.46 -23.07 -11.94
C TRP A 23 8.05 -22.01 -11.00
N VAL A 24 9.28 -22.19 -10.54
CA VAL A 24 10.02 -21.19 -9.75
C VAL A 24 10.47 -20.07 -10.69
N HIS A 25 10.43 -18.82 -10.24
CA HIS A 25 10.96 -17.71 -11.03
C HIS A 25 12.42 -17.99 -11.46
N PRO A 26 12.84 -17.76 -12.71
CA PRO A 26 14.19 -18.13 -13.18
C PRO A 26 15.34 -17.54 -12.35
N ALA A 27 15.13 -16.38 -11.73
CA ALA A 27 16.11 -15.76 -10.84
C ALA A 27 16.28 -16.49 -9.48
N LEU A 28 15.34 -17.36 -9.10
CA LEU A 28 15.36 -18.11 -7.85
C LEU A 28 15.91 -19.53 -8.08
N ASN A 29 16.98 -19.86 -7.38
CA ASN A 29 17.68 -21.13 -7.48
C ASN A 29 18.24 -21.59 -6.12
N ALA A 30 18.86 -22.77 -6.08
CA ALA A 30 19.36 -23.36 -4.84
C ALA A 30 20.40 -22.50 -4.09
N SER A 31 21.03 -21.52 -4.76
CA SER A 31 22.02 -20.63 -4.12
C SER A 31 21.42 -19.45 -3.34
N ASN A 32 20.16 -19.08 -3.64
CA ASN A 32 19.47 -17.91 -3.10
C ASN A 32 18.04 -18.20 -2.62
N SER A 33 17.58 -19.44 -2.74
CA SER A 33 16.25 -19.85 -2.31
C SER A 33 16.23 -21.30 -1.80
N HIS A 34 15.23 -21.61 -0.98
CA HIS A 34 15.01 -22.94 -0.43
C HIS A 34 13.51 -23.29 -0.49
N TRP A 35 13.19 -24.46 -1.04
CA TRP A 35 11.83 -24.98 -1.12
C TRP A 35 11.60 -26.05 -0.06
N ASP A 36 10.66 -25.78 0.85
CA ASP A 36 10.13 -26.77 1.79
C ASP A 36 8.82 -27.34 1.23
N LYS A 37 8.89 -28.57 0.73
CA LYS A 37 7.73 -29.29 0.17
C LYS A 37 6.69 -29.64 1.23
N ALA A 38 7.08 -29.86 2.48
CA ALA A 38 6.18 -30.30 3.53
C ALA A 38 5.22 -29.16 3.93
N THR A 39 5.72 -27.92 3.97
CA THR A 39 4.92 -26.74 4.32
C THR A 39 4.42 -25.96 3.11
N GLY A 40 4.97 -26.22 1.93
CA GLY A 40 4.72 -25.42 0.74
C GLY A 40 5.37 -24.03 0.82
N THR A 41 6.51 -23.91 1.50
CA THR A 41 7.18 -22.62 1.72
C THR A 41 8.38 -22.47 0.79
N LEU A 42 8.40 -21.40 -0.01
CA LEU A 42 9.60 -20.95 -0.72
C LEU A 42 10.25 -19.81 0.07
N SER A 43 11.43 -20.06 0.62
CA SER A 43 12.24 -19.04 1.29
C SER A 43 13.22 -18.41 0.31
N ILE A 44 13.28 -17.08 0.24
CA ILE A 44 14.31 -16.31 -0.47
C ILE A 44 15.39 -15.97 0.56
N THR A 45 16.55 -16.61 0.45
CA THR A 45 17.62 -16.59 1.45
C THR A 45 18.76 -15.63 1.12
N LYS A 46 18.82 -15.11 -0.10
CA LYS A 46 19.73 -14.05 -0.53
C LYS A 46 19.02 -13.07 -1.45
N SER A 47 19.50 -11.82 -1.48
CA SER A 47 18.94 -10.79 -2.35
C SER A 47 18.98 -11.20 -3.82
N VAL A 48 17.94 -10.84 -4.55
CA VAL A 48 17.70 -11.26 -5.94
C VAL A 48 16.90 -10.20 -6.66
N SER A 49 17.14 -10.05 -7.96
CA SER A 49 16.36 -9.17 -8.84
C SER A 49 15.59 -9.99 -9.87
N PHE A 50 14.33 -9.61 -10.09
CA PHE A 50 13.49 -10.16 -11.15
C PHE A 50 13.58 -9.25 -12.37
N GLY A 51 14.14 -9.78 -13.46
CA GLY A 51 14.14 -9.11 -14.75
C GLY A 51 14.82 -7.75 -14.78
N ASP A 52 14.58 -7.04 -15.88
CA ASP A 52 15.01 -5.66 -16.11
C ASP A 52 13.86 -4.69 -15.80
N ASP A 53 14.16 -3.49 -15.28
CA ASP A 53 13.12 -2.53 -14.93
C ASP A 53 12.30 -2.02 -16.14
N SER A 54 12.88 -2.08 -17.33
CA SER A 54 12.26 -1.69 -18.58
C SER A 54 11.32 -2.76 -19.16
N ILE A 55 11.46 -4.02 -18.75
CA ILE A 55 10.64 -5.14 -19.23
C ILE A 55 9.51 -5.38 -18.22
N ILE A 56 8.28 -5.16 -18.67
CA ILE A 56 7.10 -5.20 -17.81
C ILE A 56 6.90 -6.59 -17.21
N ASP A 57 6.97 -7.63 -18.06
CA ASP A 57 6.61 -9.00 -17.68
C ASP A 57 7.69 -9.77 -16.93
N ASP A 58 8.97 -9.40 -17.07
CA ASP A 58 10.07 -10.10 -16.40
C ASP A 58 10.24 -9.70 -14.93
N PHE A 59 9.56 -8.64 -14.50
CA PHE A 59 9.72 -8.08 -13.16
C PHE A 59 8.81 -8.71 -12.12
N TYR A 60 7.81 -9.48 -12.54
CA TYR A 60 6.88 -10.10 -11.61
C TYR A 60 6.93 -11.62 -11.66
N TRP A 61 6.70 -12.23 -10.51
CA TRP A 61 6.49 -13.66 -10.39
C TRP A 61 5.03 -13.96 -10.07
N ASN A 62 4.36 -14.66 -10.98
CA ASN A 62 3.08 -15.30 -10.69
C ASN A 62 3.32 -16.51 -9.77
N ILE A 63 3.06 -16.34 -8.47
CA ILE A 63 3.30 -17.37 -7.47
C ILE A 63 2.39 -18.57 -7.76
N PRO A 64 2.93 -19.77 -8.04
CA PRO A 64 2.11 -20.93 -8.36
C PRO A 64 1.37 -21.44 -7.12
N SER A 65 0.21 -22.04 -7.33
CA SER A 65 -0.72 -22.44 -6.25
C SER A 65 -0.18 -23.46 -5.24
N GLN A 66 0.88 -24.18 -5.58
CA GLN A 66 1.60 -25.08 -4.67
C GLN A 66 2.46 -24.33 -3.64
N VAL A 67 2.89 -23.11 -3.94
CA VAL A 67 3.61 -22.25 -2.98
C VAL A 67 2.57 -21.59 -2.10
N LYS A 68 2.47 -22.06 -0.86
CA LYS A 68 1.56 -21.53 0.17
C LYS A 68 2.13 -20.31 0.87
N THR A 69 3.45 -20.27 1.01
CA THR A 69 4.17 -19.15 1.63
C THR A 69 5.40 -18.78 0.81
N VAL A 70 5.54 -17.50 0.49
CA VAL A 70 6.81 -16.90 0.09
C VAL A 70 7.39 -16.20 1.31
N LEU A 71 8.57 -16.62 1.77
CA LEU A 71 9.25 -16.05 2.94
C LEU A 71 10.54 -15.35 2.52
N ILE A 72 10.60 -14.02 2.67
CA ILE A 72 11.82 -13.24 2.46
C ILE A 72 12.60 -13.24 3.78
N LYS A 73 13.81 -13.80 3.78
CA LYS A 73 14.64 -13.89 5.00
C LYS A 73 15.05 -12.49 5.51
N LYS A 74 15.54 -12.43 6.74
CA LYS A 74 16.11 -11.20 7.31
C LYS A 74 17.29 -10.72 6.45
N ASN A 75 17.45 -9.41 6.27
CA ASN A 75 18.50 -8.79 5.45
C ASN A 75 18.52 -9.24 3.97
N VAL A 76 17.34 -9.55 3.42
CA VAL A 76 17.18 -9.93 2.02
C VAL A 76 16.30 -8.91 1.31
N THR A 77 16.77 -8.44 0.17
CA THR A 77 16.01 -7.60 -0.76
C THR A 77 15.62 -8.40 -1.99
N LEU A 78 14.33 -8.52 -2.23
CA LEU A 78 13.77 -8.91 -3.52
C LEU A 78 13.53 -7.63 -4.33
N ASN A 79 14.27 -7.41 -5.39
CA ASN A 79 13.93 -6.38 -6.38
C ASN A 79 12.96 -7.00 -7.39
N GLY A 80 11.67 -6.66 -7.31
CA GLY A 80 10.64 -7.34 -8.11
C GLY A 80 9.21 -7.15 -7.60
N HIS A 81 8.28 -7.85 -8.23
CA HIS A 81 6.86 -7.90 -7.87
C HIS A 81 6.41 -9.35 -7.63
N LEU A 82 5.69 -9.58 -6.53
CA LEU A 82 5.04 -10.85 -6.24
C LEU A 82 3.53 -10.80 -6.53
N ARG A 83 3.03 -11.71 -7.37
CA ARG A 83 1.60 -11.77 -7.73
C ARG A 83 0.97 -13.09 -7.29
N PHE A 84 -0.04 -13.01 -6.42
CA PHE A 84 -0.82 -14.18 -6.02
C PHE A 84 -1.66 -14.71 -7.19
N THR A 85 -1.60 -16.02 -7.41
CA THR A 85 -2.53 -16.74 -8.31
C THR A 85 -3.53 -17.62 -7.55
N ALA A 86 -3.23 -17.93 -6.29
CA ALA A 86 -4.05 -18.68 -5.35
C ALA A 86 -3.85 -18.15 -3.93
N GLU A 87 -4.69 -18.60 -3.01
CA GLU A 87 -4.57 -18.29 -1.58
C GLU A 87 -3.18 -18.63 -1.05
N GLY A 88 -2.61 -17.71 -0.27
CA GLY A 88 -1.27 -17.87 0.28
C GLY A 88 -0.80 -16.65 1.05
N VAL A 89 0.46 -16.72 1.48
CA VAL A 89 1.12 -15.73 2.32
C VAL A 89 2.39 -15.23 1.64
N ILE A 90 2.59 -13.91 1.61
CA ILE A 90 3.89 -13.29 1.38
C ILE A 90 4.34 -12.69 2.71
N ALA A 91 5.47 -13.14 3.24
CA ALA A 91 5.98 -12.72 4.53
C ALA A 91 7.46 -12.34 4.48
N GLY A 92 7.85 -11.38 5.30
CA GLY A 92 9.24 -11.21 5.70
C GLY A 92 9.50 -11.86 7.06
N GLU A 93 10.73 -12.25 7.34
CA GLU A 93 11.17 -12.58 8.70
C GLU A 93 11.33 -11.33 9.56
N ASP A 94 11.60 -10.18 8.93
CA ASP A 94 11.82 -8.93 9.62
C ASP A 94 11.26 -7.75 8.81
N TRP A 95 10.33 -7.01 9.41
CA TRP A 95 9.65 -5.89 8.76
C TRP A 95 10.56 -4.72 8.31
N ASN A 96 11.81 -4.67 8.77
CA ASN A 96 12.77 -3.62 8.42
C ASN A 96 13.79 -4.07 7.37
N THR A 97 14.07 -5.37 7.28
CA THR A 97 15.21 -5.89 6.51
C THR A 97 14.84 -6.99 5.53
N SER A 98 13.60 -7.49 5.58
CA SER A 98 12.98 -8.27 4.50
C SER A 98 12.26 -7.31 3.56
N ILE A 99 12.90 -6.99 2.43
CA ILE A 99 12.50 -5.88 1.56
C ILE A 99 11.99 -6.41 0.23
N ILE A 100 10.87 -5.86 -0.25
CA ILE A 100 10.49 -5.88 -1.66
C ILE A 100 10.78 -4.47 -2.21
N GLU A 101 11.73 -4.37 -3.11
CA GLU A 101 12.10 -3.13 -3.78
C GLU A 101 11.54 -3.10 -5.20
N GLY A 102 10.87 -2.00 -5.57
CA GLY A 102 10.38 -1.79 -6.93
C GLY A 102 11.46 -1.23 -7.84
N THR A 103 11.51 0.08 -7.97
CA THR A 103 12.37 0.77 -8.94
C THR A 103 12.87 2.12 -8.43
N SER A 104 14.03 2.55 -8.91
CA SER A 104 14.49 3.94 -8.78
C SER A 104 13.86 4.87 -9.83
N THR A 105 13.17 4.33 -10.83
CA THR A 105 12.61 5.06 -11.97
C THR A 105 11.40 5.91 -11.55
N ILE A 106 11.46 7.20 -11.88
CA ILE A 106 10.38 8.18 -11.66
C ILE A 106 9.31 8.03 -12.73
N GLY A 107 8.03 8.04 -12.34
CA GLY A 107 6.92 7.92 -13.27
C GLY A 107 6.99 6.66 -14.12
N TRP A 108 7.39 5.51 -13.54
CA TRP A 108 7.68 4.27 -14.30
C TRP A 108 6.59 3.90 -15.32
N ALA A 109 5.31 4.04 -14.96
CA ALA A 109 4.22 3.72 -15.87
C ALA A 109 4.21 4.57 -17.16
N HIS A 110 4.88 5.72 -17.15
CA HIS A 110 4.91 6.72 -18.22
C HIS A 110 6.16 6.69 -19.09
N GLY A 111 6.86 5.55 -19.13
CA GLY A 111 8.01 5.40 -20.01
C GLY A 111 9.24 6.21 -19.59
N PRO A 112 10.26 6.27 -20.46
CA PRO A 112 11.50 7.01 -20.22
C PRO A 112 11.31 8.51 -20.02
N ASN A 113 10.28 9.12 -20.61
CA ASN A 113 10.07 10.57 -20.50
C ASN A 113 9.28 10.98 -19.23
N ALA A 114 8.69 10.01 -18.50
CA ALA A 114 7.85 10.19 -17.32
C ALA A 114 6.63 11.13 -17.52
N LYS A 115 6.09 11.21 -18.75
CA LYS A 115 4.94 12.02 -19.14
C LYS A 115 3.84 11.12 -19.68
N PRO A 116 2.58 11.26 -19.20
CA PRO A 116 1.47 10.51 -19.74
C PRO A 116 1.22 10.89 -21.20
N GLU A 117 1.06 9.86 -22.04
CA GLU A 117 0.69 10.05 -23.43
C GLU A 117 -0.82 10.29 -23.58
N LYS A 118 -1.20 11.26 -24.42
CA LYS A 118 -2.61 11.70 -24.54
C LYS A 118 -3.55 10.59 -25.01
N ALA A 119 -3.04 9.65 -25.80
CA ALA A 119 -3.81 8.57 -26.39
C ALA A 119 -3.96 7.36 -25.45
N THR A 120 -3.21 7.32 -24.34
CA THR A 120 -3.26 6.25 -23.34
C THR A 120 -4.63 6.25 -22.65
N SER A 121 -5.36 5.13 -22.74
CA SER A 121 -6.70 4.99 -22.15
C SER A 121 -7.01 3.56 -21.73
N CYS A 122 -8.00 3.35 -20.85
CA CYS A 122 -8.43 1.99 -20.47
C CYS A 122 -8.94 1.17 -21.66
N LYS A 123 -9.39 1.85 -22.73
CA LYS A 123 -9.92 1.22 -23.94
C LYS A 123 -8.81 0.87 -24.93
N SER A 124 -7.81 1.75 -25.08
CA SER A 124 -6.76 1.64 -26.09
C SER A 124 -5.45 1.06 -25.54
N GLY A 125 -5.32 0.91 -24.22
CA GLY A 125 -4.06 0.54 -23.58
C GLY A 125 -3.07 1.71 -23.50
N PRO A 126 -1.79 1.41 -23.21
CA PRO A 126 -0.70 2.40 -23.29
C PRO A 126 -0.48 2.87 -24.73
N ALA A 127 -0.06 4.12 -24.88
CA ALA A 127 0.32 4.71 -26.16
C ALA A 127 1.72 5.34 -26.07
N GLY A 128 2.36 5.57 -27.22
CA GLY A 128 3.69 6.17 -27.28
C GLY A 128 4.71 5.35 -26.49
N ASP A 129 5.38 5.98 -25.52
CA ASP A 129 6.33 5.32 -24.62
C ASP A 129 5.76 4.97 -23.23
N ASP A 130 4.46 5.23 -22.97
CA ASP A 130 3.82 4.76 -21.74
C ASP A 130 3.97 3.22 -21.64
N ARG A 131 4.35 2.73 -20.47
CA ARG A 131 4.48 1.30 -20.20
C ARG A 131 3.13 0.67 -19.93
N VAL A 132 2.30 1.35 -19.13
CA VAL A 132 0.99 0.84 -18.70
C VAL A 132 -0.02 1.97 -18.56
N HIS A 133 -1.28 1.69 -18.88
CA HIS A 133 -2.36 2.66 -18.66
C HIS A 133 -2.80 2.69 -17.18
N ASP A 134 -3.44 3.78 -16.71
CA ASP A 134 -3.98 3.93 -15.34
C ASP A 134 -4.82 2.74 -14.85
N CYS A 135 -5.63 2.17 -15.73
CA CYS A 135 -6.48 1.00 -15.47
C CYS A 135 -5.69 -0.32 -15.28
N GLU A 136 -4.38 -0.32 -15.49
CA GLU A 136 -3.52 -1.49 -15.41
C GLU A 136 -2.46 -1.36 -14.31
N LYS A 137 -2.15 -0.13 -13.84
CA LYS A 137 -1.12 0.16 -12.84
C LYS A 137 -1.20 -0.74 -11.61
N TRP A 138 -2.40 -1.03 -11.10
CA TRP A 138 -2.61 -1.96 -9.98
C TRP A 138 -1.99 -3.35 -10.18
N GLN A 139 -1.77 -3.80 -11.42
CA GLN A 139 -1.14 -5.07 -11.72
C GLN A 139 0.39 -5.03 -11.66
N TYR A 140 1.02 -3.88 -11.49
CA TYR A 140 2.47 -3.70 -11.61
C TYR A 140 3.03 -2.97 -10.40
N GLY A 141 2.58 -3.40 -9.23
CA GLY A 141 3.00 -2.89 -7.93
C GLY A 141 4.18 -3.64 -7.32
N ALA A 142 4.24 -3.68 -5.99
CA ALA A 142 5.14 -4.60 -5.28
C ALA A 142 4.45 -5.93 -4.94
N ILE A 143 3.14 -5.89 -4.64
CA ILE A 143 2.30 -7.06 -4.42
C ILE A 143 0.94 -6.87 -5.09
N SER A 144 0.45 -7.89 -5.80
CA SER A 144 -0.93 -7.88 -6.29
C SER A 144 -1.57 -9.26 -6.35
N VAL A 145 -2.89 -9.29 -6.57
CA VAL A 145 -3.66 -10.53 -6.80
C VAL A 145 -4.09 -10.59 -8.25
N GLN A 146 -3.85 -11.72 -8.91
CA GLN A 146 -4.24 -11.92 -10.30
C GLN A 146 -5.78 -11.86 -10.42
N PRO A 147 -6.34 -11.19 -11.45
CA PRO A 147 -7.79 -11.01 -11.56
C PRO A 147 -8.60 -12.32 -11.60
N ARG A 148 -8.00 -13.44 -12.03
CA ARG A 148 -8.62 -14.77 -12.10
C ARG A 148 -8.50 -15.59 -10.81
N ALA A 149 -7.74 -15.13 -9.82
CA ALA A 149 -7.60 -15.83 -8.54
C ALA A 149 -8.95 -15.85 -7.78
N SER A 150 -9.11 -16.79 -6.85
CA SER A 150 -10.36 -16.96 -6.10
C SER A 150 -10.74 -15.70 -5.32
N LYS A 151 -11.94 -15.17 -5.56
CA LYS A 151 -12.50 -14.02 -4.80
C LYS A 151 -13.02 -14.40 -3.41
N LYS A 152 -13.10 -15.70 -3.10
CA LYS A 152 -13.51 -16.23 -1.78
C LYS A 152 -12.33 -16.41 -0.83
N SER A 153 -11.11 -16.37 -1.36
CA SER A 153 -9.87 -16.55 -0.61
C SER A 153 -9.39 -15.25 0.01
N ILE A 154 -8.58 -15.39 1.06
CA ILE A 154 -7.91 -14.29 1.74
C ILE A 154 -6.43 -14.38 1.44
N TYR A 155 -5.86 -13.29 0.92
CA TYR A 155 -4.44 -13.22 0.56
C TYR A 155 -3.70 -12.43 1.62
N THR A 156 -2.66 -13.01 2.23
CA THR A 156 -1.99 -12.41 3.38
C THR A 156 -0.64 -11.83 3.02
N VAL A 157 -0.36 -10.60 3.49
CA VAL A 157 0.96 -9.97 3.40
C VAL A 157 1.39 -9.57 4.81
N LYS A 158 2.60 -9.97 5.25
CA LYS A 158 3.02 -9.58 6.59
C LYS A 158 4.52 -9.38 6.83
N ASN A 159 4.83 -8.56 7.83
CA ASN A 159 6.16 -8.45 8.46
C ASN A 159 7.29 -8.17 7.46
N LEU A 160 7.10 -7.22 6.54
CA LEU A 160 8.08 -6.84 5.51
C LEU A 160 8.07 -5.34 5.21
N LYS A 161 9.09 -4.87 4.49
CA LYS A 161 9.15 -3.52 3.92
C LYS A 161 8.93 -3.58 2.41
N ILE A 162 8.11 -2.67 1.90
CA ILE A 162 8.00 -2.33 0.49
C ILE A 162 8.68 -0.98 0.29
N LEU A 163 9.70 -0.97 -0.56
CA LEU A 163 10.43 0.23 -0.93
C LEU A 163 10.18 0.53 -2.40
N ASN A 164 9.74 1.75 -2.70
CA ASN A 164 9.81 2.29 -4.05
C ASN A 164 9.09 1.42 -5.11
N ALA A 165 7.88 0.95 -4.83
CA ALA A 165 7.06 0.23 -5.82
C ALA A 165 7.00 0.97 -7.17
N ARG A 166 6.94 0.21 -8.28
CA ARG A 166 6.83 0.75 -9.65
C ARG A 166 5.61 1.65 -9.80
N THR A 167 4.50 1.19 -9.25
CA THR A 167 3.25 1.94 -9.14
C THR A 167 2.69 1.77 -7.72
N TYR A 168 1.54 1.12 -7.58
CA TYR A 168 0.87 0.91 -6.31
C TYR A 168 1.66 -0.09 -5.45
N ALA A 169 1.67 0.03 -4.13
CA ALA A 169 2.43 -0.88 -3.27
C ALA A 169 1.75 -2.25 -3.13
N ILE A 170 0.51 -2.29 -2.60
CA ILE A 170 -0.25 -3.52 -2.37
C ILE A 170 -1.66 -3.36 -2.89
N THR A 171 -2.04 -4.14 -3.91
CA THR A 171 -3.40 -4.05 -4.46
C THR A 171 -4.08 -5.37 -4.77
N ALA A 172 -5.39 -5.38 -4.55
CA ALA A 172 -6.26 -6.45 -5.00
C ALA A 172 -7.68 -5.91 -5.23
N ILE A 173 -7.99 -5.50 -6.47
CA ILE A 173 -9.24 -4.77 -6.79
C ILE A 173 -10.51 -5.45 -6.24
N ASN A 174 -10.58 -6.78 -6.36
CA ASN A 174 -11.79 -7.57 -6.08
C ASN A 174 -11.54 -8.73 -5.11
N HIS A 175 -10.39 -8.76 -4.43
CA HIS A 175 -9.99 -9.86 -3.57
C HIS A 175 -9.66 -9.37 -2.18
N THR A 176 -9.99 -10.16 -1.17
CA THR A 176 -9.76 -9.81 0.23
C THR A 176 -8.29 -9.95 0.57
N LEU A 177 -7.69 -8.86 1.03
CA LEU A 177 -6.32 -8.83 1.55
C LEU A 177 -6.32 -8.73 3.08
N ASP A 178 -5.41 -9.44 3.72
CA ASP A 178 -5.07 -9.25 5.13
C ASP A 178 -3.60 -8.83 5.22
N VAL A 179 -3.37 -7.54 5.49
CA VAL A 179 -2.04 -6.92 5.51
C VAL A 179 -1.68 -6.57 6.94
N ASP A 180 -0.58 -7.11 7.47
CA ASP A 180 -0.18 -6.87 8.87
C ASP A 180 1.32 -6.58 9.01
N ARG A 181 1.68 -5.56 9.80
CA ARG A 181 3.09 -5.21 10.06
C ARG A 181 3.90 -4.97 8.79
N VAL A 182 3.38 -4.14 7.89
CA VAL A 182 4.06 -3.76 6.65
C VAL A 182 4.49 -2.30 6.68
N LYS A 183 5.72 -2.02 6.25
CA LYS A 183 6.19 -0.67 5.95
C LYS A 183 6.08 -0.43 4.45
N ILE A 184 5.39 0.62 4.02
CA ILE A 184 5.33 1.06 2.62
C ILE A 184 6.02 2.40 2.53
N ILE A 185 7.14 2.47 1.82
CA ILE A 185 7.99 3.67 1.77
C ILE A 185 8.28 4.02 0.32
N HIS A 186 8.09 5.30 -0.02
CA HIS A 186 8.49 5.89 -1.27
C HIS A 186 9.49 7.02 -1.03
N THR A 187 10.74 6.82 -1.43
CA THR A 187 11.84 7.76 -1.20
C THR A 187 12.15 8.67 -2.39
N ARG A 188 11.45 8.51 -3.53
CA ARG A 188 11.70 9.32 -4.74
C ARG A 188 11.18 10.77 -4.64
N GLY A 189 10.40 11.09 -3.61
CA GLY A 189 10.05 12.46 -3.22
C GLY A 189 9.07 13.19 -4.14
N ASP A 190 9.01 14.51 -4.02
CA ASP A 190 8.15 15.41 -4.82
C ASP A 190 8.50 15.48 -6.30
N ARG A 191 9.65 14.93 -6.69
CA ARG A 191 10.03 14.77 -8.09
C ARG A 191 9.22 13.66 -8.78
N ASP A 192 8.59 12.77 -8.00
CA ASP A 192 7.88 11.62 -8.51
C ASP A 192 6.37 11.62 -8.21
N LEU A 193 5.71 12.71 -8.58
CA LEU A 193 4.24 12.82 -8.47
C LEU A 193 3.48 11.99 -9.51
N ARG A 194 4.18 11.17 -10.32
CA ARG A 194 3.63 10.48 -11.49
C ARG A 194 3.82 8.97 -11.46
N SER A 195 4.58 8.42 -10.52
CA SER A 195 4.62 6.97 -10.33
C SER A 195 3.28 6.37 -9.91
N ASN A 196 2.39 7.19 -9.35
CA ASN A 196 1.23 6.71 -8.59
C ASN A 196 1.69 5.72 -7.54
N SER A 197 2.45 6.22 -6.57
CA SER A 197 3.02 5.42 -5.48
C SER A 197 2.00 5.12 -4.39
N ASP A 198 0.77 4.79 -4.77
CA ASP A 198 -0.35 4.51 -3.88
C ASP A 198 0.00 3.40 -2.88
N GLY A 199 -0.55 3.47 -1.68
CA GLY A 199 -0.27 2.47 -0.63
C GLY A 199 -1.11 1.19 -0.81
N PHE A 200 -2.23 1.12 -0.10
CA PHE A 200 -3.06 -0.07 0.02
C PHE A 200 -4.44 0.10 -0.64
N GLY A 201 -4.86 -0.91 -1.41
CA GLY A 201 -6.22 -1.01 -1.93
C GLY A 201 -6.67 -2.45 -2.09
N GLY A 202 -7.72 -2.86 -1.37
CA GLY A 202 -8.22 -4.24 -1.36
C GLY A 202 -9.67 -4.39 -1.81
N GLY A 203 -10.11 -5.66 -1.88
CA GLY A 203 -11.48 -6.10 -2.07
C GLY A 203 -12.35 -5.92 -0.82
N ILE A 204 -13.56 -6.48 -0.87
CA ILE A 204 -14.50 -6.52 0.27
C ILE A 204 -13.81 -7.16 1.48
N ASN A 205 -14.06 -6.62 2.68
CA ASN A 205 -13.53 -7.10 3.96
C ASN A 205 -12.00 -7.07 4.09
N SER A 206 -11.28 -6.36 3.22
CA SER A 206 -9.81 -6.30 3.33
C SER A 206 -9.38 -5.49 4.55
N ARG A 207 -8.28 -5.93 5.17
CA ARG A 207 -7.73 -5.31 6.38
C ARG A 207 -6.29 -4.89 6.16
N ILE A 208 -5.93 -3.76 6.75
CA ILE A 208 -4.52 -3.39 6.99
C ILE A 208 -4.34 -3.05 8.47
N SER A 209 -3.36 -3.68 9.12
CA SER A 209 -3.06 -3.48 10.54
C SER A 209 -1.59 -3.29 10.86
N ASN A 210 -1.30 -2.59 11.96
CA ASN A 210 0.04 -2.45 12.55
C ASN A 210 1.10 -1.95 11.55
N SER A 211 0.70 -1.07 10.63
CA SER A 211 1.46 -0.76 9.42
C SER A 211 1.84 0.71 9.31
N TYR A 212 2.88 0.99 8.53
CA TYR A 212 3.39 2.34 8.28
C TYR A 212 3.34 2.64 6.78
N ILE A 213 2.79 3.79 6.39
CA ILE A 213 2.64 4.18 4.99
C ILE A 213 3.23 5.58 4.79
N ASN A 214 4.24 5.69 3.94
CA ASN A 214 4.83 6.93 3.47
C ASN A 214 4.87 6.90 1.95
N THR A 215 3.82 7.43 1.34
CA THR A 215 3.57 7.39 -0.11
C THR A 215 3.39 8.79 -0.66
N TRP A 216 3.57 8.95 -1.97
CA TRP A 216 3.38 10.20 -2.70
C TRP A 216 2.13 10.16 -3.58
N ASP A 217 1.18 9.29 -3.25
CA ASP A 217 -0.18 9.26 -3.78
C ASP A 217 -1.10 8.65 -2.70
N ASP A 218 -2.35 8.32 -3.06
CA ASP A 218 -3.38 7.82 -2.15
C ASP A 218 -2.85 6.69 -1.23
N SER A 219 -2.79 6.92 0.08
CA SER A 219 -2.22 5.96 1.04
C SER A 219 -3.13 4.75 1.24
N ILE A 220 -4.44 4.97 1.45
CA ILE A 220 -5.44 3.91 1.58
C ILE A 220 -6.66 4.23 0.73
N LYS A 221 -7.00 3.32 -0.20
CA LYS A 221 -8.20 3.41 -1.04
C LYS A 221 -9.38 2.66 -0.39
N LEU A 222 -10.24 3.39 0.30
CA LEU A 222 -11.46 2.87 0.94
C LEU A 222 -12.58 2.67 -0.10
N TYR A 223 -12.46 1.62 -0.91
CA TYR A 223 -13.30 1.43 -2.11
C TYR A 223 -14.28 0.26 -2.04
N ARG A 224 -14.19 -0.58 -1.02
CA ARG A 224 -14.96 -1.82 -0.91
C ARG A 224 -15.50 -1.99 0.50
N ASP A 225 -16.71 -2.52 0.58
CA ASP A 225 -17.43 -2.66 1.84
C ASP A 225 -16.66 -3.52 2.85
N GLY A 226 -16.78 -3.18 4.13
CA GLY A 226 -16.19 -3.91 5.25
C GLY A 226 -14.68 -3.76 5.41
N MET A 227 -14.01 -2.86 4.67
CA MET A 227 -12.57 -2.66 4.84
C MET A 227 -12.23 -2.07 6.21
N GLN A 228 -11.10 -2.50 6.78
CA GLN A 228 -10.66 -2.14 8.13
C GLN A 228 -9.22 -1.62 8.13
N VAL A 229 -8.96 -0.56 8.90
CA VAL A 229 -7.64 0.04 9.10
C VAL A 229 -7.41 0.16 10.61
N GLU A 230 -6.40 -0.54 11.14
CA GLU A 230 -6.17 -0.61 12.59
C GLU A 230 -4.70 -0.42 12.95
N ASN A 231 -4.37 0.47 13.89
CA ASN A 231 -2.99 0.71 14.33
C ASN A 231 -2.08 1.07 13.14
N VAL A 232 -2.47 2.09 12.37
CA VAL A 232 -1.72 2.51 11.17
C VAL A 232 -1.20 3.92 11.35
N THR A 233 0.05 4.14 10.94
CA THR A 233 0.62 5.48 10.79
C THR A 233 0.79 5.82 9.32
N ILE A 234 0.28 6.98 8.90
CA ILE A 234 0.36 7.48 7.53
C ILE A 234 1.14 8.79 7.52
N ILE A 235 2.13 8.93 6.64
CA ILE A 235 2.72 10.22 6.28
C ILE A 235 1.98 10.77 5.08
N HIS A 236 1.21 11.83 5.27
CA HIS A 236 0.54 12.51 4.17
C HIS A 236 1.54 13.42 3.47
N ASN A 237 2.04 13.01 2.29
CA ASN A 237 2.84 13.88 1.42
C ASN A 237 1.94 14.66 0.45
N GLY A 238 2.52 15.60 -0.29
CA GLY A 238 1.78 16.63 -1.03
C GLY A 238 0.82 16.11 -2.11
N ASN A 239 0.95 14.85 -2.54
CA ASN A 239 0.10 14.23 -3.55
C ASN A 239 -0.65 13.01 -3.01
N GLY A 240 -1.94 12.91 -3.32
CA GLY A 240 -2.82 11.84 -2.86
C GLY A 240 -3.53 12.21 -1.57
N ALA A 241 -4.43 11.34 -1.11
CA ALA A 241 -5.08 11.46 0.20
C ALA A 241 -4.66 10.31 1.13
N PRO A 242 -4.60 10.52 2.46
CA PRO A 242 -4.50 9.41 3.41
C PRO A 242 -5.63 8.40 3.20
N PHE A 243 -6.87 8.89 3.01
CA PHE A 243 -8.04 8.08 2.70
C PHE A 243 -8.73 8.56 1.42
N GLN A 244 -8.54 7.81 0.34
CA GLN A 244 -9.23 8.05 -0.92
C GLN A 244 -10.55 7.29 -0.97
N LEU A 245 -11.64 8.02 -1.21
CA LEU A 245 -13.02 7.54 -1.24
C LEU A 245 -13.54 7.28 -2.65
N GLY A 246 -12.95 7.88 -3.69
CA GLY A 246 -13.27 7.51 -5.06
C GLY A 246 -12.76 8.45 -6.16
N TRP A 247 -12.26 7.82 -7.22
CA TRP A 247 -12.01 8.42 -8.55
C TRP A 247 -13.15 8.16 -9.56
N SER A 248 -14.16 7.40 -9.15
CA SER A 248 -15.33 7.02 -9.94
C SER A 248 -16.47 6.62 -9.01
N ASN A 249 -17.66 6.37 -9.56
CA ASN A 249 -18.82 5.93 -8.77
C ASN A 249 -18.46 4.73 -7.90
N LYS A 250 -18.72 4.84 -6.59
CA LYS A 250 -18.62 3.74 -5.64
C LYS A 250 -20.00 3.38 -5.11
N LYS A 251 -20.20 2.10 -4.84
CA LYS A 251 -21.36 1.66 -4.07
C LYS A 251 -21.25 2.20 -2.63
N PRO A 252 -22.37 2.44 -1.94
CA PRO A 252 -22.33 2.64 -0.49
C PRO A 252 -21.54 1.52 0.19
N ALA A 253 -20.71 1.90 1.16
CA ALA A 253 -19.80 0.98 1.83
C ALA A 253 -19.53 1.46 3.26
N LYS A 254 -19.26 0.52 4.15
CA LYS A 254 -18.91 0.73 5.55
C LYS A 254 -17.42 0.44 5.75
N PHE A 255 -16.78 1.30 6.52
CA PHE A 255 -15.35 1.23 6.83
C PHE A 255 -15.12 1.39 8.32
N THR A 256 -14.09 0.73 8.84
CA THR A 256 -13.66 0.91 10.24
C THR A 256 -12.24 1.44 10.28
N LEU A 257 -12.04 2.53 11.02
CA LEU A 257 -10.74 3.09 11.36
C LEU A 257 -10.56 3.00 12.88
N LYS A 258 -9.47 2.39 13.33
CA LYS A 258 -9.16 2.27 14.74
C LYS A 258 -7.69 2.60 15.01
N ASN A 259 -7.43 3.52 15.93
CA ASN A 259 -6.09 3.99 16.28
C ASN A 259 -5.25 4.30 15.01
N VAL A 260 -5.66 5.31 14.25
CA VAL A 260 -4.94 5.74 13.04
C VAL A 260 -4.31 7.11 13.25
N LEU A 261 -3.00 7.19 13.09
CA LEU A 261 -2.24 8.43 13.17
C LEU A 261 -1.84 8.90 11.78
N VAL A 262 -2.23 10.10 11.40
CA VAL A 262 -1.79 10.76 10.17
C VAL A 262 -0.82 11.87 10.53
N LYS A 263 0.42 11.80 10.05
CA LYS A 263 1.41 12.85 10.21
C LYS A 263 1.51 13.69 8.94
N ARG A 264 1.72 14.99 9.10
CA ARG A 264 2.08 15.87 7.99
C ARG A 264 3.44 15.47 7.43
N GLY A 265 3.48 15.16 6.14
CA GLY A 265 4.70 14.93 5.37
C GLY A 265 5.11 16.17 4.59
N THR A 266 5.84 15.95 3.51
CA THR A 266 6.34 17.03 2.65
C THR A 266 5.25 17.51 1.70
N GLU A 267 5.00 18.81 1.64
CA GLU A 267 4.06 19.43 0.70
C GLU A 267 4.58 19.40 -0.75
N LYS A 268 3.71 19.66 -1.73
CA LYS A 268 4.19 19.89 -3.11
C LYS A 268 5.04 21.16 -3.17
N HIS A 269 5.92 21.26 -4.15
CA HIS A 269 6.71 22.47 -4.48
C HIS A 269 5.93 23.80 -4.60
N ARG A 270 4.58 23.77 -4.59
CA ARG A 270 3.70 24.96 -4.66
C ARG A 270 2.99 25.28 -3.33
N GLY A 271 3.44 24.71 -2.21
CA GLY A 271 3.02 25.09 -0.86
C GLY A 271 1.65 24.57 -0.45
N GLY A 272 1.37 23.29 -0.75
CA GLY A 272 0.16 22.62 -0.27
C GLY A 272 0.02 21.17 -0.70
N PHE A 273 -0.99 20.52 -0.14
CA PHE A 273 -1.48 19.19 -0.52
C PHE A 273 -2.43 19.30 -1.72
N ASN A 274 -2.62 18.26 -2.52
CA ASN A 274 -3.65 18.31 -3.58
C ASN A 274 -5.01 17.74 -3.16
N LEU A 275 -5.05 17.00 -2.05
CA LEU A 275 -6.24 16.36 -1.52
C LEU A 275 -6.28 16.49 0.01
N ALA A 276 -7.48 16.32 0.57
CA ALA A 276 -7.73 16.36 2.01
C ALA A 276 -7.53 15.00 2.67
N LEU A 277 -7.61 14.94 4.01
CA LEU A 277 -7.53 13.71 4.81
C LEU A 277 -8.44 12.60 4.25
N PHE A 278 -9.72 12.91 4.07
CA PHE A 278 -10.67 12.09 3.32
C PHE A 278 -11.03 12.79 2.02
N SER A 279 -10.86 12.11 0.88
CA SER A 279 -11.11 12.75 -0.40
C SER A 279 -11.92 11.88 -1.34
N ASN A 280 -12.98 12.46 -1.92
CA ASN A 280 -13.62 11.98 -3.13
C ASN A 280 -13.32 12.98 -4.26
N THR A 281 -12.58 12.54 -5.25
CA THR A 281 -12.18 13.42 -6.35
C THR A 281 -13.16 13.36 -7.52
N ARG A 282 -13.86 12.24 -7.75
CA ARG A 282 -14.81 12.08 -8.85
C ARG A 282 -15.84 10.98 -8.54
N GLY A 283 -16.99 11.06 -9.23
CA GLY A 283 -18.05 10.06 -9.17
C GLY A 283 -18.84 10.06 -7.85
N LYS A 284 -20.01 9.45 -7.87
CA LYS A 284 -20.90 9.36 -6.71
C LYS A 284 -20.33 8.44 -5.63
N VAL A 285 -20.34 8.88 -4.37
CA VAL A 285 -19.95 8.06 -3.22
C VAL A 285 -20.91 8.22 -2.05
N ALA A 286 -21.06 7.16 -1.25
CA ALA A 286 -21.87 7.17 -0.03
C ALA A 286 -21.22 6.36 1.12
N PRO A 287 -19.97 6.65 1.51
CA PRO A 287 -19.29 5.86 2.54
C PRO A 287 -19.80 6.21 3.95
N THR A 288 -19.82 5.20 4.81
CA THR A 288 -19.98 5.34 6.27
C THR A 288 -18.70 4.86 6.94
N ILE A 289 -18.06 5.72 7.73
CA ILE A 289 -16.77 5.43 8.37
C ILE A 289 -16.97 5.43 9.88
N PHE A 290 -16.74 4.29 10.52
CA PHE A 290 -16.74 4.14 11.98
C PHE A 290 -15.32 4.38 12.49
N ILE A 291 -15.17 5.30 13.44
CA ILE A 291 -13.87 5.81 13.88
C ILE A 291 -13.76 5.62 15.40
N SER A 292 -12.73 4.89 15.82
CA SER A 292 -12.34 4.69 17.21
C SER A 292 -10.85 4.97 17.37
N GLY A 293 -10.46 6.23 17.53
CA GLY A 293 -9.04 6.62 17.50
C GLY A 293 -8.61 7.11 16.13
N LEU A 294 -8.60 8.42 15.91
CA LEU A 294 -8.02 9.06 14.72
C LEU A 294 -7.39 10.39 15.10
N ALA A 295 -6.11 10.57 14.81
CA ALA A 295 -5.46 11.86 14.92
C ALA A 295 -4.79 12.25 13.61
N ALA A 296 -4.86 13.52 13.26
CA ALA A 296 -4.05 14.09 12.19
C ALA A 296 -3.24 15.28 12.72
N ASP A 297 -1.91 15.17 12.61
CA ASP A 297 -0.95 16.23 12.91
C ASP A 297 -0.95 17.26 11.77
N TYR A 298 -2.02 18.03 11.70
CA TYR A 298 -2.12 19.20 10.85
C TYR A 298 -2.22 20.45 11.70
N THR A 299 -1.78 21.55 11.11
CA THR A 299 -1.90 22.89 11.68
C THR A 299 -3.00 23.67 10.94
N PRO A 300 -3.64 24.69 11.55
CA PRO A 300 -4.69 25.47 10.88
C PRO A 300 -4.28 26.16 9.58
N ASP A 301 -2.99 26.41 9.37
CA ASP A 301 -2.41 26.98 8.15
C ASP A 301 -2.14 25.93 7.04
N THR A 302 -2.33 24.64 7.32
CA THR A 302 -2.18 23.56 6.34
C THR A 302 -3.20 23.73 5.21
N LYS A 303 -2.73 23.68 3.96
CA LYS A 303 -3.51 24.01 2.77
C LYS A 303 -3.64 22.85 1.79
N ILE A 304 -4.77 22.82 1.09
CA ILE A 304 -4.90 22.13 -0.19
C ILE A 304 -4.88 23.13 -1.35
N THR A 305 -4.16 22.81 -2.42
CA THR A 305 -4.22 23.53 -3.69
C THR A 305 -5.20 22.83 -4.62
N HIS A 306 -6.37 23.44 -4.81
CA HIS A 306 -7.40 22.93 -5.70
C HIS A 306 -7.77 23.97 -6.75
N GLN A 307 -7.70 23.59 -8.04
CA GLN A 307 -8.01 24.49 -9.18
C GLN A 307 -7.27 25.84 -9.10
N GLY A 308 -6.00 25.81 -8.68
CA GLY A 308 -5.18 27.02 -8.54
C GLY A 308 -5.51 27.89 -7.33
N LYS A 309 -6.46 27.48 -6.47
CA LYS A 309 -6.78 28.17 -5.21
C LYS A 309 -6.23 27.39 -4.03
N ASN A 310 -5.64 28.10 -3.08
CA ASN A 310 -5.24 27.54 -1.80
C ASN A 310 -6.42 27.68 -0.82
N LEU A 311 -6.84 26.55 -0.27
CA LEU A 311 -7.88 26.47 0.76
C LEU A 311 -7.24 25.85 1.99
N SER A 312 -7.68 26.21 3.19
CA SER A 312 -7.36 25.40 4.37
C SER A 312 -7.83 23.97 4.14
N ILE A 313 -7.02 22.99 4.53
CA ILE A 313 -7.36 21.58 4.34
C ILE A 313 -8.63 21.25 5.14
N PRO A 314 -9.71 20.78 4.50
CA PRO A 314 -10.88 20.30 5.23
C PRO A 314 -10.61 18.89 5.77
N TRP A 315 -11.44 18.40 6.70
CA TRP A 315 -11.41 16.97 7.05
C TRP A 315 -11.79 16.12 5.83
N VAL A 316 -12.87 16.52 5.15
CA VAL A 316 -13.44 15.80 4.01
C VAL A 316 -13.58 16.71 2.81
N TYR A 317 -13.01 16.30 1.67
CA TYR A 317 -13.23 16.93 0.37
C TYR A 317 -14.12 16.05 -0.51
N ILE A 318 -15.28 16.55 -0.95
CA ILE A 318 -16.24 15.82 -1.79
C ILE A 318 -16.50 16.58 -3.08
N ARG A 319 -15.75 16.27 -4.15
CA ARG A 319 -15.87 16.98 -5.43
C ARG A 319 -17.17 16.70 -6.17
N SER A 320 -17.72 15.50 -6.04
CA SER A 320 -18.95 15.08 -6.74
C SER A 320 -20.14 15.98 -6.42
N LYS A 321 -21.15 15.97 -7.30
CA LYS A 321 -22.39 16.75 -7.14
C LYS A 321 -23.20 16.32 -5.90
N SER A 322 -24.28 17.06 -5.63
CA SER A 322 -25.13 17.09 -4.42
C SER A 322 -25.70 15.75 -3.91
N ASP A 323 -25.55 14.66 -4.64
CA ASP A 323 -26.07 13.33 -4.30
C ASP A 323 -25.05 12.42 -3.60
N SER A 324 -23.80 12.87 -3.43
CA SER A 324 -22.80 12.16 -2.63
C SER A 324 -22.84 12.58 -1.16
N LYS A 325 -22.70 11.59 -0.27
CA LYS A 325 -22.79 11.77 1.18
C LYS A 325 -21.71 10.97 1.90
N VAL A 326 -20.82 11.63 2.61
CA VAL A 326 -19.88 10.97 3.52
C VAL A 326 -20.47 11.02 4.93
N THR A 327 -20.47 9.90 5.63
CA THR A 327 -20.88 9.82 7.04
C THR A 327 -19.70 9.37 7.89
N LEU A 328 -19.34 10.17 8.89
CA LEU A 328 -18.34 9.83 9.91
C LEU A 328 -19.07 9.54 11.23
N ASN A 329 -18.91 8.34 11.76
CA ASN A 329 -19.43 7.92 13.05
C ASN A 329 -18.25 7.81 14.01
N ILE A 330 -18.07 8.80 14.86
CA ILE A 330 -17.00 8.85 15.85
C ILE A 330 -17.51 8.15 17.11
N GLU A 331 -16.79 7.14 17.58
CA GLU A 331 -17.14 6.42 18.81
C GLU A 331 -17.05 7.37 20.01
N PRO A 332 -18.10 7.45 20.85
CA PRO A 332 -18.08 8.28 22.05
C PRO A 332 -16.84 7.99 22.92
N SER A 333 -16.23 9.04 23.45
CA SER A 333 -15.02 8.94 24.29
C SER A 333 -13.77 8.40 23.61
N SER A 334 -13.82 7.98 22.35
CA SER A 334 -12.61 7.58 21.62
C SER A 334 -11.76 8.80 21.24
N PRO A 335 -10.40 8.68 21.27
CA PRO A 335 -9.54 9.77 20.85
C PRO A 335 -9.82 10.19 19.40
N PHE A 336 -10.05 11.48 19.19
CA PHE A 336 -10.19 12.07 17.87
C PHE A 336 -9.62 13.49 17.87
N TYR A 337 -8.56 13.68 17.10
CA TYR A 337 -7.83 14.95 17.07
C TYR A 337 -7.68 15.44 15.63
N LEU A 338 -8.44 16.48 15.26
CA LEU A 338 -8.27 17.19 13.99
C LEU A 338 -8.23 18.71 14.24
N ASN A 339 -7.04 19.29 14.21
CA ASN A 339 -6.84 20.73 14.38
C ASN A 339 -6.86 21.47 13.03
N LEU A 340 -8.03 21.47 12.39
CA LEU A 340 -8.26 22.07 11.07
C LEU A 340 -9.33 23.15 11.14
N SER A 341 -9.30 24.12 10.22
CA SER A 341 -10.27 25.23 10.22
C SER A 341 -11.59 24.92 9.49
N ALA A 342 -11.66 23.79 8.77
CA ALA A 342 -12.84 23.38 8.01
C ALA A 342 -13.11 21.88 8.13
N GLN A 343 -14.39 21.51 8.27
CA GLN A 343 -14.79 20.09 8.27
C GLN A 343 -14.96 19.55 6.84
N HIS A 344 -15.49 20.39 5.94
CA HIS A 344 -15.91 19.96 4.61
C HIS A 344 -15.65 21.01 3.55
N ALA A 345 -15.29 20.57 2.34
CA ALA A 345 -15.37 21.37 1.12
C ALA A 345 -15.83 20.54 -0.07
N GLY A 346 -16.40 21.20 -1.08
CA GLY A 346 -16.91 20.57 -2.30
C GLY A 346 -18.44 20.57 -2.39
N GLY A 347 -18.99 19.81 -3.35
CA GLY A 347 -20.41 19.82 -3.71
C GLY A 347 -21.26 18.75 -3.01
N GLY A 348 -20.64 17.81 -2.30
CA GLY A 348 -21.32 16.74 -1.57
C GLY A 348 -21.81 17.17 -0.17
N LYS A 349 -22.30 16.19 0.58
CA LYS A 349 -22.77 16.36 1.97
C LYS A 349 -21.86 15.59 2.94
N LEU A 350 -21.53 16.21 4.06
CA LEU A 350 -20.87 15.55 5.20
C LEU A 350 -21.87 15.42 6.35
N SER A 351 -21.93 14.23 6.96
CA SER A 351 -22.63 13.96 8.21
C SER A 351 -21.60 13.48 9.23
N VAL A 352 -21.55 14.11 10.40
CA VAL A 352 -20.66 13.72 11.50
C VAL A 352 -21.52 13.39 12.71
N ASN A 353 -21.39 12.17 13.24
CA ASN A 353 -22.13 11.66 14.40
C ASN A 353 -21.15 11.35 15.54
N GLY A 354 -21.57 11.53 16.79
CA GLY A 354 -20.77 11.25 17.99
C GLY A 354 -19.79 12.37 18.38
N ALA A 355 -19.83 13.50 17.68
CA ALA A 355 -19.05 14.68 17.99
C ALA A 355 -19.94 15.74 18.64
N ASP A 356 -20.28 15.55 19.92
CA ASP A 356 -21.19 16.43 20.68
C ASP A 356 -20.74 17.90 20.79
N SER A 357 -19.56 18.25 20.24
CA SER A 357 -18.96 19.57 20.31
C SER A 357 -18.25 20.03 19.02
N ALA A 358 -18.58 19.48 17.84
CA ALA A 358 -17.95 19.89 16.58
C ALA A 358 -18.37 21.31 16.12
N GLN A 359 -18.08 22.33 16.94
CA GLN A 359 -18.27 23.73 16.60
C GLN A 359 -17.13 24.20 15.69
N LYS A 360 -17.49 24.70 14.51
CA LYS A 360 -16.62 25.52 13.64
C LYS A 360 -15.25 24.91 13.27
N GLY A 361 -15.21 23.68 12.74
CA GLY A 361 -13.97 23.17 12.13
C GLY A 361 -13.03 22.41 13.07
N HIS A 362 -13.09 22.69 14.37
CA HIS A 362 -12.23 22.05 15.36
C HIS A 362 -13.03 20.97 16.10
N TYR A 363 -12.49 19.75 16.15
CA TYR A 363 -12.96 18.73 17.09
C TYR A 363 -11.76 18.05 17.69
N VAL A 364 -11.72 18.13 19.01
CA VAL A 364 -10.63 17.65 19.85
C VAL A 364 -11.30 16.89 20.98
N ASN A 365 -11.22 15.57 20.91
CA ASN A 365 -11.47 14.68 22.03
C ASN A 365 -10.17 13.92 22.30
N GLY A 366 -9.43 14.30 23.35
CA GLY A 366 -8.05 13.85 23.58
C GLY A 366 -6.99 14.73 22.89
N SER A 367 -5.77 14.23 22.81
CA SER A 367 -4.62 14.89 22.16
C SER A 367 -4.07 14.08 20.99
N LEU A 368 -3.07 14.63 20.29
CA LEU A 368 -2.38 13.93 19.21
C LEU A 368 -1.69 12.65 19.73
N GLU A 369 -1.18 12.69 20.95
CA GLU A 369 -0.43 11.63 21.61
C GLU A 369 -1.31 10.43 22.03
N ASP A 370 -2.62 10.64 22.17
CA ASP A 370 -3.58 9.57 22.50
C ASP A 370 -3.79 8.58 21.34
N VAL A 371 -3.33 8.91 20.13
CA VAL A 371 -3.42 8.06 18.94
C VAL A 371 -2.02 7.74 18.43
N VAL A 372 -1.54 6.55 18.74
CA VAL A 372 -0.16 6.12 18.45
C VAL A 372 0.03 5.57 17.04
N GLY A 373 -1.06 5.24 16.34
CA GLY A 373 -1.01 4.55 15.05
C GLY A 373 -0.38 3.16 15.18
N CYS A 374 0.65 2.87 14.37
CA CYS A 374 1.42 1.62 14.46
C CYS A 374 2.29 1.51 15.74
N GLY A 375 2.46 2.57 16.53
CA GLY A 375 3.46 2.63 17.60
C GLY A 375 4.91 2.61 17.11
N CYS A 376 5.13 2.82 15.81
CA CYS A 376 6.44 2.77 15.19
C CYS A 376 7.13 4.13 15.15
N THR A 377 8.39 4.18 15.59
CA THR A 377 9.21 5.42 15.57
C THR A 377 9.72 5.71 14.17
N ALA A 378 9.76 7.00 13.80
CA ALA A 378 10.26 7.45 12.50
C ALA A 378 11.75 7.14 12.32
N ASP A 379 12.52 7.08 13.42
CA ASP A 379 13.97 6.80 13.38
C ASP A 379 14.31 5.32 13.15
N SER A 380 13.31 4.45 13.02
CA SER A 380 13.47 3.04 12.61
C SER A 380 13.33 2.83 11.10
N ILE A 381 13.31 3.91 10.30
CA ILE A 381 12.96 3.92 8.86
C ILE A 381 14.20 3.90 7.98
#